data_AF-A0A6A6GQ82-F1
#
_entry.id   AF-A0A6A6GQ82-F1
#
_cell.length_a   1.000
_cell.length_b   1.000
_cell.length_c   1.000
_cell.angle_alpha   90.00
_cell.angle_beta   90.00
_cell.angle_gamma   90.00
#
_symmetry.space_group_name_H-M   'P 1'
#
loop_
_entity.id
_entity.type
_entity.pdbx_description
1 polymer ?
#
loop_
_entity_poly.entity_id
_entity_poly.type
_entity_poly.pdbx_seq_one_letter_code
_entity_poly.pdbx_strand_id
1 'polypeptide(L)'
;MAFLPTSPVTLEGGCMCKAVRYTVKIPALEERPISAKAVTYHHGKKLDGPTRMPFVTIDHCESCRLSCGGLVQSWMILPQPWVIFRLKGSNQMEEYTTKDVIMPSKEVLGNTTVRSYKSSDDVHRTFCGTCGSTLTYSFDGNETSPYGPILDLTVGTLDRTSLESEGFRVDRQGWWDDGISWIRDMLRNGDDGIVCNKETVTGPIVEGV
;
A
#
# COMPACT_ATOMS: atom_id res chain seq x y z
N MET A 1 2.40 -12.99 13.63
CA MET A 1 3.48 -11.98 13.72
C MET A 1 3.35 -10.99 12.57
N ALA A 2 3.46 -9.69 12.82
CA ALA A 2 3.79 -8.72 11.76
C ALA A 2 5.30 -8.80 11.54
N PHE A 3 5.77 -8.81 10.29
CA PHE A 3 7.22 -8.90 10.04
C PHE A 3 7.98 -7.61 10.35
N LEU A 4 7.25 -6.51 10.54
CA LEU A 4 7.76 -5.23 11.00
C LEU A 4 8.34 -5.32 12.43
N PRO A 5 9.28 -4.42 12.79
CA PRO A 5 9.87 -4.33 14.12
C PRO A 5 8.82 -4.28 15.24
N THR A 6 9.21 -4.73 16.44
CA THR A 6 8.34 -4.68 17.62
C THR A 6 8.26 -3.27 18.21
N SER A 7 9.31 -2.47 18.06
CA SER A 7 9.35 -1.05 18.40
C SER A 7 8.47 -0.22 17.45
N PRO A 8 8.12 1.03 17.84
CA PRO A 8 7.48 1.97 16.92
C PRO A 8 8.33 2.24 15.69
N VAL A 9 7.68 2.40 14.54
CA VAL A 9 8.34 2.63 13.23
C VAL A 9 7.66 3.81 12.53
N THR A 10 8.47 4.69 11.95
CA THR A 10 7.99 5.75 11.06
C THR A 10 8.44 5.44 9.64
N LEU A 11 7.49 5.45 8.70
CA LEU A 11 7.75 5.29 7.27
C LEU A 11 7.32 6.56 6.55
N GLU A 12 8.01 6.88 5.47
CA GLU A 12 7.74 8.02 4.60
C GLU A 12 7.50 7.53 3.17
N GLY A 13 6.69 8.26 2.43
CA GLY A 13 6.44 7.97 1.03
C GLY A 13 5.69 9.08 0.32
N GLY A 14 5.34 8.82 -0.93
CA GLY A 14 4.61 9.76 -1.76
C GLY A 14 4.52 9.34 -3.22
N CYS A 15 3.82 10.15 -4.01
CA CYS A 15 3.78 9.93 -5.45
C CYS A 15 5.13 10.24 -6.11
N MET A 16 5.30 9.76 -7.34
CA MET A 16 6.52 9.92 -8.14
C MET A 16 6.95 11.40 -8.29
N CYS A 17 6.01 12.32 -8.54
CA CYS A 17 6.33 13.75 -8.70
C CYS A 17 6.44 14.52 -7.38
N LYS A 18 6.36 13.85 -6.22
CA LYS A 18 6.45 14.42 -4.86
C LYS A 18 5.38 15.46 -4.52
N ALA A 19 4.36 15.63 -5.36
CA ALA A 19 3.22 16.51 -5.08
C ALA A 19 2.28 15.94 -4.00
N VAL A 20 2.38 14.65 -3.71
CA VAL A 20 1.74 13.97 -2.58
C VAL A 20 2.84 13.31 -1.79
N ARG A 21 2.91 13.60 -0.50
CA ARG A 21 3.80 12.97 0.48
C ARG A 21 2.98 12.47 1.66
N TYR A 22 3.48 11.50 2.40
CA TYR A 22 2.82 11.02 3.61
C TYR A 22 3.82 10.45 4.60
N THR A 23 3.45 10.52 5.88
CA THR A 23 4.14 9.85 6.99
C THR A 23 3.21 8.77 7.54
N VAL A 24 3.74 7.57 7.75
CA VAL A 24 3.06 6.47 8.45
C VAL A 24 3.74 6.26 9.80
N LYS A 25 3.00 6.44 10.90
CA LYS A 25 3.46 6.23 12.28
C LYS A 25 2.87 4.94 12.83
N ILE A 26 3.66 3.88 12.81
CA ILE A 26 3.28 2.56 13.30
C ILE A 26 3.66 2.46 14.78
N PRO A 27 2.70 2.19 15.69
CA PRO A 27 2.97 2.10 17.12
C PRO A 27 3.74 0.82 17.49
N ALA A 28 4.11 0.68 18.76
CA ALA A 28 4.73 -0.54 19.27
C ALA A 28 3.80 -1.76 19.12
N LEU A 29 4.35 -2.97 18.98
CA LEU A 29 3.60 -4.18 18.64
C LEU A 29 2.41 -4.44 19.57
N GLU A 30 2.58 -4.21 20.87
CA GLU A 30 1.57 -4.40 21.91
C GLU A 30 0.34 -3.51 21.72
N GLU A 31 0.52 -2.30 21.17
CA GLU A 31 -0.52 -1.31 20.90
C GLU A 31 -1.22 -1.55 19.54
N ARG A 32 -0.65 -2.39 18.67
CA ARG A 32 -1.23 -2.68 17.35
C ARG A 32 -2.50 -3.53 17.49
N PRO A 33 -3.62 -3.16 16.83
CA PRO A 33 -4.86 -3.93 16.86
C PRO A 33 -4.66 -5.40 16.46
N ILE A 34 -5.29 -6.32 17.21
CA ILE A 34 -5.30 -7.75 16.89
C ILE A 34 -6.37 -8.02 15.84
N SER A 35 -6.01 -8.66 14.75
CA SER A 35 -6.98 -9.12 13.76
C SER A 35 -7.26 -10.61 13.89
N ALA A 36 -8.46 -10.93 14.37
CA ALA A 36 -8.96 -12.30 14.45
C ALA A 36 -9.21 -12.95 13.07
N LYS A 37 -9.38 -12.15 12.01
CA LYS A 37 -9.66 -12.62 10.64
C LYS A 37 -8.40 -12.74 9.77
N ALA A 38 -7.26 -12.28 10.25
CA ALA A 38 -6.02 -12.35 9.50
C ALA A 38 -5.53 -13.79 9.34
N VAL A 39 -4.85 -14.07 8.23
CA VAL A 39 -4.25 -15.38 7.96
C VAL A 39 -3.30 -15.76 9.10
N THR A 40 -3.50 -16.96 9.65
CA THR A 40 -2.69 -17.54 10.74
C THR A 40 -1.89 -18.74 10.27
N TYR A 41 -1.79 -18.99 8.96
CA TYR A 41 -1.04 -20.11 8.40
C TYR A 41 -0.09 -19.64 7.28
N HIS A 42 1.11 -20.20 7.25
CA HIS A 42 2.12 -19.99 6.21
C HIS A 42 2.63 -21.35 5.74
N HIS A 43 2.42 -21.70 4.47
CA HIS A 43 2.75 -23.01 3.90
C HIS A 43 2.24 -24.19 4.75
N GLY A 44 0.97 -24.12 5.17
CA GLY A 44 0.34 -25.14 6.00
C GLY A 44 0.76 -25.15 7.47
N LYS A 45 1.73 -24.32 7.88
CA LYS A 45 2.14 -24.18 9.29
C LYS A 45 1.39 -23.05 9.96
N LYS A 46 0.77 -23.33 11.10
CA LYS A 46 0.16 -22.30 11.94
C LYS A 46 1.26 -21.35 12.43
N LEU A 47 1.01 -20.05 12.33
CA LEU A 47 1.84 -19.00 12.90
C LEU A 47 1.55 -18.88 14.39
N ASP A 48 2.58 -18.67 15.19
CA ASP A 48 2.45 -18.45 16.63
C ASP A 48 1.93 -17.04 16.93
N GLY A 49 1.04 -16.97 17.93
CA GLY A 49 0.46 -15.72 18.45
C GLY A 49 -0.58 -15.05 17.54
N PRO A 50 -1.24 -13.99 18.03
CA PRO A 50 -2.22 -13.25 17.23
C PRO A 50 -1.53 -12.46 16.11
N THR A 51 -2.20 -12.35 14.97
CA THR A 51 -1.79 -11.45 13.90
C THR A 51 -2.24 -10.03 14.22
N ARG A 52 -1.33 -9.06 14.09
CA ARG A 52 -1.54 -7.64 14.42
C ARG A 52 -1.25 -6.76 13.22
N MET A 53 -1.99 -5.65 13.09
CA MET A 53 -1.79 -4.66 12.02
C MET A 53 -0.41 -4.00 12.09
N PRO A 54 0.11 -3.38 11.00
CA PRO A 54 -0.48 -3.36 9.67
C PRO A 54 -0.23 -4.68 8.91
N PHE A 55 -0.91 -4.86 7.79
CA PHE A 55 -0.69 -6.01 6.89
C PHE A 55 -0.08 -5.53 5.59
N VAL A 56 1.03 -6.15 5.18
CA VAL A 56 1.69 -5.83 3.91
C VAL A 56 1.38 -6.96 2.95
N THR A 57 0.42 -6.73 2.07
CA THR A 57 -0.13 -7.77 1.20
C THR A 57 0.42 -7.61 -0.21
N ILE A 58 0.52 -8.73 -0.94
CA ILE A 58 0.46 -8.74 -2.39
C ILE A 58 -0.96 -9.21 -2.75
N ASP A 59 -1.70 -8.35 -3.44
CA ASP A 59 -3.06 -8.59 -3.90
C ASP A 59 -3.05 -9.00 -5.38
N HIS A 60 -3.73 -10.11 -5.65
CA HIS A 60 -3.84 -10.75 -6.95
C HIS A 60 -5.14 -10.45 -7.69
N CYS A 61 -6.08 -9.74 -7.06
CA CYS A 61 -7.39 -9.56 -7.67
C CYS A 61 -7.32 -8.79 -8.99
N GLU A 62 -8.24 -9.13 -9.90
CA GLU A 62 -8.28 -8.54 -11.22
C GLU A 62 -8.48 -7.02 -11.19
N SER A 63 -9.29 -6.52 -10.25
CA SER A 63 -9.56 -5.08 -10.17
C SER A 63 -8.32 -4.26 -9.79
N CYS A 64 -7.50 -4.74 -8.84
CA CYS A 64 -6.25 -4.08 -8.45
C CYS A 64 -5.22 -4.16 -9.58
N ARG A 65 -5.13 -5.31 -10.26
CA ARG A 65 -4.28 -5.49 -11.44
C ARG A 65 -4.62 -4.46 -12.52
N LEU A 66 -5.90 -4.33 -12.87
CA LEU A 66 -6.37 -3.40 -13.89
C LEU A 66 -6.23 -1.95 -13.46
N SER A 67 -6.54 -1.62 -12.20
CA SER A 67 -6.48 -0.23 -11.72
C SER A 67 -5.07 0.32 -11.62
N CYS A 68 -4.12 -0.51 -11.19
CA CYS A 68 -2.75 -0.08 -10.92
C CYS A 68 -1.82 -0.33 -12.11
N GLY A 69 -2.23 -1.14 -13.09
CA GLY A 69 -1.39 -1.55 -14.22
C GLY A 69 -0.28 -2.54 -13.87
N GLY A 70 -0.18 -2.96 -12.60
CA GLY A 70 0.76 -3.98 -12.14
C GLY A 70 0.12 -5.36 -12.15
N LEU A 71 0.87 -6.41 -12.49
CA LEU A 71 0.37 -7.79 -12.48
C LEU A 71 0.00 -8.29 -11.07
N VAL A 72 0.59 -7.66 -10.07
CA VAL A 72 0.18 -7.73 -8.67
C VAL A 72 0.27 -6.33 -8.07
N GLN A 73 -0.54 -6.05 -7.07
CA GLN A 73 -0.50 -4.78 -6.35
C GLN A 73 -0.14 -5.04 -4.89
N SER A 74 0.80 -4.27 -4.34
CA SER A 74 1.13 -4.39 -2.93
C SER A 74 0.47 -3.29 -2.10
N TRP A 75 -0.32 -3.71 -1.12
CA TRP A 75 -1.06 -2.83 -0.21
C TRP A 75 -0.54 -2.97 1.22
N MET A 76 -0.44 -1.85 1.92
CA MET A 76 -0.32 -1.81 3.36
C MET A 76 -1.70 -1.49 3.93
N ILE A 77 -2.31 -2.45 4.62
CA ILE A 77 -3.61 -2.30 5.28
C ILE A 77 -3.36 -1.82 6.70
N LEU A 78 -3.83 -0.61 7.03
CA LEU A 78 -3.54 0.02 8.32
C LEU A 78 -4.66 0.97 8.81
N PRO A 79 -4.74 1.25 10.12
CA PRO A 79 -5.61 2.27 10.66
C PRO A 79 -5.31 3.66 10.07
N GLN A 80 -6.37 4.37 9.67
CA GLN A 80 -6.28 5.72 9.11
C GLN A 80 -5.53 6.73 10.00
N PRO A 81 -5.66 6.72 11.36
CA PRO A 81 -4.94 7.66 12.22
C PRO A 81 -3.42 7.50 12.22
N TRP A 82 -2.89 6.39 11.69
CA TRP A 82 -1.45 6.20 11.58
C TRP A 82 -0.85 6.96 10.40
N VAL A 83 -1.66 7.48 9.49
CA VAL A 83 -1.19 8.16 8.28
C VAL A 83 -1.57 9.64 8.31
N ILE A 84 -0.61 10.49 7.99
CA ILE A 84 -0.83 11.92 7.74
C ILE A 84 -0.30 12.21 6.34
N PHE A 85 -1.12 12.85 5.52
CA PHE A 85 -0.75 13.25 4.17
C PHE A 85 -0.30 14.71 4.15
N ARG A 86 0.61 15.00 3.23
CA ARG A 86 1.04 16.35 2.86
C ARG A 86 0.83 16.51 1.37
N LEU A 87 -0.04 17.43 0.97
CA LEU A 87 -0.37 17.65 -0.44
C LEU A 87 0.19 18.99 -0.88
N LYS A 88 0.76 19.02 -2.08
CA LYS A 88 1.20 20.26 -2.72
C LYS A 88 -0.02 21.04 -3.20
N GLY A 89 -0.30 22.15 -2.52
CA GLY A 89 -1.21 23.19 -2.99
C GLY A 89 -0.50 24.17 -3.93
N SER A 90 -1.13 25.32 -4.20
CA SER A 90 -0.60 26.34 -5.12
C SER A 90 0.77 26.90 -4.69
N ASN A 91 0.99 27.08 -3.39
CA ASN A 91 2.17 27.81 -2.88
C ASN A 91 3.00 27.03 -1.84
N GLN A 92 2.45 25.98 -1.22
CA GLN A 92 3.12 25.21 -0.16
C GLN A 92 2.55 23.80 -0.01
N MET A 93 3.20 22.99 0.82
CA MET A 93 2.67 21.69 1.27
C MET A 93 1.74 21.91 2.47
N GLU A 94 0.54 21.34 2.43
CA GLU A 94 -0.43 21.41 3.51
C GLU A 94 -0.75 20.01 4.04
N GLU A 95 -0.99 19.89 5.35
CA GLU A 95 -1.32 18.61 5.99
C GLU A 95 -2.81 18.29 5.87
N TYR A 96 -3.09 17.02 5.57
CA TYR A 96 -4.44 16.49 5.42
C TYR A 96 -4.57 15.17 6.18
N THR A 97 -5.76 14.92 6.71
CA THR A 97 -6.06 13.62 7.30
C THR A 97 -6.18 12.58 6.21
N THR A 98 -6.07 11.30 6.58
CA THR A 98 -6.33 10.21 5.62
C THR A 98 -7.73 10.28 5.03
N LYS A 99 -8.73 10.69 5.82
CA LYS A 99 -10.12 10.83 5.37
C LYS A 99 -10.26 11.86 4.24
N ASP A 100 -9.56 12.98 4.36
CA ASP A 100 -9.52 14.04 3.34
C ASP A 100 -8.90 13.56 2.02
N VAL A 101 -8.05 12.53 2.06
CA VAL A 101 -7.42 11.97 0.87
C VAL A 101 -8.26 10.86 0.26
N ILE A 102 -8.75 9.89 1.05
CA ILE A 102 -9.50 8.74 0.54
C ILE A 102 -10.90 9.11 0.03
N MET A 103 -11.50 10.17 0.59
CA MET A 103 -12.80 10.71 0.19
C MET A 103 -12.69 12.24 0.03
N PRO A 104 -11.97 12.71 -1.00
CA PRO A 104 -11.59 14.11 -1.10
C PRO A 104 -12.78 15.01 -1.41
N SER A 105 -12.84 16.15 -0.73
CA SER A 105 -13.82 17.20 -1.02
C SER A 105 -13.53 17.85 -2.38
N LYS A 106 -14.50 18.61 -2.91
CA LYS A 106 -14.29 19.42 -4.13
C LYS A 106 -13.12 20.38 -4.02
N GLU A 107 -12.84 20.88 -2.82
CA GLU A 107 -11.73 21.79 -2.54
C GLU A 107 -10.39 21.06 -2.66
N VAL A 108 -10.24 19.89 -2.03
CA VAL A 108 -9.02 19.06 -2.13
C VAL A 108 -8.76 18.67 -3.59
N LEU A 109 -9.81 18.28 -4.32
CA LEU A 109 -9.71 17.95 -5.76
C LEU A 109 -9.34 19.16 -6.62
N GLY A 110 -9.84 20.36 -6.28
CA GLY A 110 -9.58 21.60 -7.02
C GLY A 110 -8.19 22.19 -6.77
N ASN A 111 -7.67 22.04 -5.56
CA ASN A 111 -6.46 22.74 -5.11
C ASN A 111 -5.21 21.87 -5.07
N THR A 112 -5.34 20.55 -5.20
CA THR A 112 -4.22 19.62 -5.12
C THR A 112 -4.14 18.70 -6.34
N THR A 113 -3.12 17.84 -6.37
CA THR A 113 -2.97 16.80 -7.40
C THR A 113 -3.72 15.52 -7.09
N VAL A 114 -4.36 15.38 -5.92
CA VAL A 114 -5.12 14.16 -5.57
C VAL A 114 -6.35 14.05 -6.47
N ARG A 115 -6.55 12.87 -7.04
CA ARG A 115 -7.76 12.52 -7.80
C ARG A 115 -8.32 11.23 -7.24
N SER A 116 -9.63 11.09 -7.34
CA SER A 116 -10.35 9.90 -6.89
C SER A 116 -11.38 9.45 -7.92
N TYR A 117 -11.68 8.17 -7.89
CA TYR A 117 -12.82 7.60 -8.59
C TYR A 117 -13.39 6.45 -7.75
N LYS A 118 -14.66 6.09 -8.04
CA LYS A 118 -15.29 4.92 -7.45
C LYS A 118 -15.23 3.74 -8.42
N SER A 119 -14.65 2.61 -8.00
CA SER A 119 -14.63 1.39 -8.82
C SER A 119 -15.88 0.51 -8.61
N SER A 120 -16.65 0.79 -7.56
CA SER A 120 -17.99 0.27 -7.27
C SER A 120 -18.73 1.31 -6.42
N ASP A 121 -19.99 1.05 -6.06
CA ASP A 121 -20.79 1.98 -5.26
C ASP A 121 -20.19 2.33 -3.89
N ASP A 122 -19.32 1.48 -3.35
CA ASP A 122 -18.73 1.60 -2.01
C ASP A 122 -17.20 1.68 -2.00
N VAL A 123 -16.53 1.46 -3.13
CA VAL A 123 -15.06 1.46 -3.22
C VAL A 123 -14.56 2.78 -3.79
N HIS A 124 -13.61 3.41 -3.09
CA HIS A 124 -12.91 4.63 -3.48
C HIS A 124 -11.44 4.32 -3.72
N ARG A 125 -10.92 4.81 -4.85
CA ARG A 125 -9.50 4.69 -5.21
C ARG A 125 -8.94 6.07 -5.47
N THR A 126 -7.73 6.31 -4.98
CA THR A 126 -7.07 7.62 -5.13
C THR A 126 -5.71 7.49 -5.76
N PHE A 127 -5.33 8.53 -6.51
CA PHE A 127 -4.09 8.58 -7.26
C PHE A 127 -3.63 10.03 -7.45
N CYS A 128 -2.37 10.22 -7.80
CA CYS A 128 -1.86 11.53 -8.18
C CYS A 128 -2.23 11.82 -9.64
N GLY A 129 -3.05 12.83 -9.88
CA GLY A 129 -3.45 13.28 -11.22
C GLY A 129 -2.32 13.86 -12.07
N THR A 130 -1.13 14.10 -11.51
CA THR A 130 0.04 14.59 -12.26
C THR A 130 0.90 13.45 -12.79
N CYS A 131 1.23 12.46 -11.97
CA CYS A 131 2.16 11.38 -12.34
C CYS A 131 1.52 9.98 -12.41
N GLY A 132 0.23 9.86 -12.08
CA GLY A 132 -0.50 8.59 -12.16
C GLY A 132 -0.22 7.60 -11.03
N SER A 133 0.67 7.90 -10.07
CA SER A 133 0.91 7.01 -8.93
C SER A 133 -0.40 6.70 -8.21
N THR A 134 -0.77 5.42 -8.15
CA THR A 134 -1.86 4.96 -7.30
C THR A 134 -1.44 5.16 -5.84
N LEU A 135 -2.34 5.68 -5.02
CA LEU A 135 -2.06 6.05 -3.64
C LEU A 135 -2.82 5.17 -2.68
N THR A 136 -4.15 5.16 -2.74
CA THR A 136 -4.98 4.44 -1.77
C THR A 136 -6.10 3.64 -2.42
N TYR A 137 -6.49 2.60 -1.69
CA TYR A 137 -7.77 1.91 -1.82
C TYR A 137 -8.51 2.00 -0.47
N SER A 138 -9.82 2.20 -0.52
CA SER A 138 -10.70 2.13 0.65
C SER A 138 -12.10 1.79 0.20
N PHE A 139 -12.89 1.17 1.05
CA PHE A 139 -14.32 1.01 0.82
C PHE A 139 -15.12 1.44 2.06
N ASP A 140 -16.40 1.77 1.91
CA ASP A 140 -17.21 2.37 2.97
C ASP A 140 -17.25 1.52 4.27
N GLY A 141 -17.23 0.19 4.14
CA GLY A 141 -17.16 -0.72 5.28
C GLY A 141 -15.84 -0.67 6.07
N ASN A 142 -14.79 -0.05 5.54
CA ASN A 142 -13.57 0.21 6.29
C ASN A 142 -13.77 1.19 7.45
N GLU A 143 -14.73 2.12 7.37
CA GLU A 143 -14.98 3.11 8.43
C GLU A 143 -15.50 2.47 9.73
N THR A 144 -16.15 1.30 9.64
CA THR A 144 -16.75 0.57 10.78
C THR A 144 -15.98 -0.69 11.15
N SER A 145 -14.75 -0.83 10.67
CA SER A 145 -13.87 -1.95 11.02
C SER A 145 -13.69 -2.06 12.54
N PRO A 146 -13.62 -3.29 13.09
CA PRO A 146 -13.42 -3.52 14.52
C PRO A 146 -12.04 -3.02 15.04
N TYR A 147 -11.17 -2.59 14.13
CA TYR A 147 -9.85 -2.03 14.42
C TYR A 147 -9.81 -0.49 14.31
N GLY A 148 -10.98 0.13 14.15
CA GLY A 148 -11.13 1.53 13.73
C GLY A 148 -11.13 1.69 12.21
N PRO A 149 -11.34 2.92 11.69
CA PRO A 149 -11.26 3.22 10.26
C PRO A 149 -9.92 2.78 9.67
N ILE A 150 -9.94 2.02 8.59
CA ILE A 150 -8.73 1.52 7.90
C ILE A 150 -8.63 2.06 6.47
N LEU A 151 -7.43 2.01 5.90
CA LEU A 151 -7.19 2.15 4.46
C LEU A 151 -6.18 1.11 3.99
N ASP A 152 -6.10 0.98 2.67
CA ASP A 152 -5.04 0.27 1.97
C ASP A 152 -4.15 1.32 1.28
N LEU A 153 -2.90 1.43 1.70
CA LEU A 153 -1.90 2.36 1.16
C LEU A 153 -0.96 1.62 0.19
N THR A 154 -0.66 2.21 -0.96
CA THR A 154 0.22 1.59 -1.96
C THR A 154 1.64 1.45 -1.41
N VAL A 155 2.15 0.22 -1.31
CA VAL A 155 3.51 -0.04 -0.78
C VAL A 155 4.56 0.52 -1.73
N GLY A 156 4.33 0.43 -3.04
CA GLY A 156 5.26 0.92 -4.06
C GLY A 156 5.49 2.44 -4.07
N THR A 157 4.70 3.22 -3.31
CA THR A 157 4.91 4.67 -3.13
C THR A 157 5.70 5.01 -1.86
N LEU A 158 6.12 4.02 -1.07
CA LEU A 158 7.04 4.26 0.04
C LEU A 158 8.42 4.66 -0.50
N ASP A 159 9.09 5.54 0.25
CA ASP A 159 10.48 5.85 -0.04
C ASP A 159 11.33 4.59 0.09
N ARG A 160 12.41 4.51 -0.69
CA ARG A 160 13.35 3.39 -0.64
C ARG A 160 13.87 3.10 0.76
N THR A 161 14.19 4.14 1.53
CA THR A 161 14.64 4.02 2.93
C THR A 161 13.58 3.38 3.84
N SER A 162 12.30 3.60 3.55
CA SER A 162 11.20 2.96 4.28
C SER A 162 11.02 1.50 3.87
N LEU A 163 11.15 1.19 2.56
CA LEU A 163 11.08 -0.18 2.04
C LEU A 163 12.25 -1.06 2.51
N GLU A 164 13.43 -0.48 2.66
CA GLU A 164 14.65 -1.14 3.13
C GLU A 164 14.81 -1.08 4.65
N SER A 165 13.81 -0.57 5.39
CA SER A 165 13.84 -0.56 6.85
C SER A 165 13.82 -1.97 7.42
N GLU A 166 14.44 -2.15 8.58
CA GLU A 166 14.57 -3.45 9.23
C GLU A 166 13.20 -4.13 9.38
N GLY A 167 13.10 -5.39 8.96
CA GLY A 167 11.87 -6.19 9.08
C GLY A 167 10.77 -5.85 8.06
N PHE A 168 10.89 -4.78 7.29
CA PHE A 168 9.91 -4.47 6.26
C PHE A 168 9.91 -5.55 5.17
N ARG A 169 8.78 -6.24 5.02
CA ARG A 169 8.52 -7.18 3.92
C ARG A 169 7.04 -7.43 3.79
N VAL A 170 6.64 -7.91 2.60
CA VAL A 170 5.32 -8.51 2.39
C VAL A 170 5.14 -9.68 3.36
N ASP A 171 3.96 -9.76 3.97
CA ASP A 171 3.64 -10.78 4.96
C ASP A 171 2.53 -11.75 4.54
N ARG A 172 1.78 -11.42 3.47
CA ARG A 172 0.69 -12.28 2.99
C ARG A 172 0.33 -12.04 1.52
N GLN A 173 -0.38 -13.01 0.97
CA GLN A 173 -0.98 -12.96 -0.37
C GLN A 173 -2.50 -12.83 -0.20
N GLY A 174 -3.12 -11.85 -0.85
CA GLY A 174 -4.57 -11.67 -0.95
C GLY A 174 -5.08 -12.14 -2.31
N TRP A 175 -6.32 -12.65 -2.37
CA TRP A 175 -6.97 -13.08 -3.62
C TRP A 175 -6.15 -14.06 -4.47
N TRP A 176 -5.36 -14.92 -3.82
CA TRP A 176 -4.41 -15.82 -4.48
C TRP A 176 -5.02 -16.64 -5.63
N ASP A 177 -6.26 -17.08 -5.50
CA ASP A 177 -6.91 -17.92 -6.51
C ASP A 177 -7.25 -17.14 -7.80
N ASP A 178 -7.42 -15.81 -7.72
CA ASP A 178 -7.63 -14.90 -8.85
C ASP A 178 -6.33 -14.57 -9.60
N GLY A 179 -5.18 -14.90 -9.02
CA GLY A 179 -3.88 -14.53 -9.56
C GLY A 179 -3.54 -15.20 -10.89
N ILE A 180 -2.84 -14.45 -11.74
CA ILE A 180 -2.34 -14.94 -13.03
C ILE A 180 -1.42 -16.15 -12.81
N SER A 181 -1.69 -17.27 -13.49
CA SER A 181 -1.03 -18.56 -13.23
C SER A 181 0.50 -18.47 -13.20
N TRP A 182 1.11 -17.90 -14.24
CA TRP A 182 2.56 -17.81 -14.34
C TRP A 182 3.20 -16.85 -13.32
N ILE A 183 2.45 -15.83 -12.84
CA ILE A 183 2.91 -14.97 -11.75
C ILE A 183 2.89 -15.73 -10.42
N ARG A 184 1.86 -16.54 -10.18
CA ARG A 184 1.79 -17.40 -8.99
C ARG A 184 2.91 -18.42 -8.98
N ASP A 185 3.25 -18.98 -10.15
CA ASP A 185 4.38 -19.89 -10.28
C ASP A 185 5.71 -19.18 -10.01
N MET A 186 5.91 -17.97 -10.53
CA MET A 186 7.09 -17.15 -10.24
C MET A 186 7.23 -16.84 -8.73
N LEU A 187 6.12 -16.51 -8.05
CA LEU A 187 6.14 -16.25 -6.60
C LEU A 187 6.40 -17.49 -5.75
N ARG A 188 6.08 -18.69 -6.26
CA ARG A 188 6.34 -19.97 -5.57
C ARG A 188 7.74 -20.51 -5.83
N ASN A 189 8.20 -20.41 -7.07
CA ASN A 189 9.35 -21.16 -7.57
C ASN A 189 10.54 -20.27 -7.94
N GLY A 190 10.38 -18.93 -7.96
CA GLY A 190 11.43 -18.01 -8.34
C GLY A 190 11.54 -17.82 -9.85
N ASP A 191 12.76 -17.54 -10.32
CA ASP A 191 13.09 -17.17 -11.70
C ASP A 191 13.43 -18.35 -12.62
N ASP A 192 13.17 -19.59 -12.17
CA ASP A 192 13.45 -20.86 -12.88
C ASP A 192 12.91 -20.94 -14.33
N GLY A 193 12.03 -20.02 -14.75
CA GLY A 193 11.48 -19.93 -16.11
C GLY A 193 11.71 -18.59 -16.83
N ILE A 194 12.47 -17.66 -16.27
CA ILE A 194 12.68 -16.32 -16.83
C ILE A 194 14.06 -16.23 -17.50
N VAL A 195 14.09 -15.82 -18.77
CA VAL A 195 15.36 -15.59 -19.47
C VAL A 195 16.00 -14.30 -18.96
N CYS A 196 17.08 -14.44 -18.20
CA CYS A 196 17.91 -13.32 -17.75
C CYS A 196 18.93 -12.93 -18.83
N ASN A 197 18.81 -11.71 -19.37
CA ASN A 197 19.85 -11.15 -20.23
C ASN A 197 21.13 -10.94 -19.42
N LYS A 198 22.26 -11.50 -19.88
CA LYS A 198 23.58 -11.36 -19.22
C LYS A 198 24.24 -10.01 -19.49
N GLU A 199 23.75 -9.25 -20.46
CA GLU A 199 24.19 -7.90 -20.77
C GLU A 199 23.25 -6.89 -20.12
N THR A 200 23.83 -5.86 -19.48
CA THR A 200 23.05 -4.79 -18.87
C THR A 200 22.27 -4.03 -19.94
N VAL A 201 20.96 -4.20 -19.97
CA VAL A 201 20.07 -3.36 -20.77
C VAL A 201 19.94 -2.02 -20.03
N THR A 202 20.67 -1.00 -20.47
CA THR A 202 20.51 0.37 -19.95
C THR A 202 19.41 1.08 -20.74
N GLY A 203 18.32 1.43 -20.06
CA GLY A 203 17.31 2.37 -20.55
C GLY A 203 17.40 3.69 -19.80
N PRO A 204 16.68 4.75 -20.24
CA PRO A 204 16.58 5.97 -19.46
C PRO A 204 15.90 5.64 -18.13
N ILE A 205 16.68 5.60 -17.05
CA ILE A 205 16.17 5.63 -15.69
C ILE A 205 15.90 7.10 -15.38
N VAL A 206 14.69 7.45 -14.96
CA VAL A 206 14.41 8.79 -14.47
C VAL A 206 15.17 8.95 -13.15
N GLU A 207 16.34 9.59 -13.19
CA GLU A 207 17.13 9.90 -12.00
C GLU A 207 16.45 11.00 -11.18
N GLY A 208 16.49 10.90 -9.85
CA GLY A 208 15.98 11.94 -8.95
C GLY A 208 14.49 11.87 -8.61
N VAL A 209 13.80 10.79 -9.00
CA VAL A 209 12.48 10.41 -8.45
C VAL A 209 12.64 9.98 -7.00
#